data_AF-A0A8R1EL65-F1
#
_entry.id   AF-A0A8R1EL65-F1
#
_cell.length_a   1.000
_cell.length_b   1.000
_cell.length_c   1.000
_cell.angle_alpha   90.00
_cell.angle_beta   90.00
_cell.angle_gamma   90.00
#
_symmetry.space_group_name_H-M   'P 1'
#
loop_
_entity.id
_entity.type
_entity.pdbx_description
1 polymer ?
#
loop_
_entity_poly.entity_id
_entity_poly.type
_entity_poly.pdbx_seq_one_letter_code
_entity_poly.pdbx_strand_id
1 'polypeptide(L)'
;MEMAPEAINDKIAQNLYVDNVLFTPETADEALEDYRNSKRAFNNMHMNLRQYVCNDSKVMSIIPETDRAILKLQLLPKEFQRKDN
;
A
#
# COMPACT_ATOMS: atom_id res chain seq x y z
N MET A 1 -9.48 17.55 -8.77
CA MET A 1 -10.78 16.90 -8.50
C MET A 1 -11.52 17.83 -7.54
N GLU A 2 -12.43 18.65 -8.06
CA GLU A 2 -13.24 19.57 -7.24
C GLU A 2 -14.15 18.71 -6.35
N MET A 3 -13.85 18.66 -5.04
CA MET A 3 -14.77 18.08 -4.07
C MET A 3 -15.83 19.13 -3.77
N ALA A 4 -17.08 18.88 -4.18
CA ALA A 4 -18.23 19.66 -3.74
C ALA A 4 -18.23 19.66 -2.20
N PRO A 5 -18.13 20.82 -1.52
CA PRO A 5 -17.91 20.88 -0.08
C PRO A 5 -19.23 20.67 0.65
N GLU A 6 -19.70 19.42 0.69
CA GLU A 6 -20.78 19.01 1.57
C GLU A 6 -20.24 18.92 3.00
N ALA A 7 -21.01 19.44 3.97
CA ALA A 7 -20.63 19.45 5.39
C ALA A 7 -20.35 18.05 5.99
N ILE A 8 -20.75 16.99 5.27
CA ILE A 8 -20.52 15.59 5.64
C ILE A 8 -19.13 15.08 5.22
N ASN A 9 -18.45 15.74 4.28
CA ASN A 9 -17.18 15.25 3.71
C ASN A 9 -16.09 15.05 4.76
N ASP A 10 -15.93 16.00 5.69
CA ASP A 10 -14.95 15.90 6.77
C ASP A 10 -15.27 14.72 7.70
N LYS A 11 -16.56 14.49 7.98
CA LYS A 11 -17.00 13.33 8.77
C LYS A 11 -16.76 12.02 8.04
N ILE A 12 -16.99 11.98 6.73
CA ILE A 12 -16.69 10.79 5.91
C ILE A 12 -15.18 10.52 5.92
N ALA A 13 -14.35 11.53 5.66
CA ALA A 13 -12.88 11.37 5.64
C ALA A 13 -12.33 10.87 6.99
N GLN A 14 -12.85 11.37 8.11
CA GLN A 14 -12.43 10.94 9.46
C GLN A 14 -12.88 9.51 9.82
N ASN A 15 -13.92 8.98 9.16
CA ASN A 15 -14.51 7.69 9.48
C ASN A 15 -14.38 6.65 8.35
N LEU A 16 -13.73 7.00 7.24
CA LEU A 16 -13.51 6.10 6.13
C LEU A 16 -12.33 5.18 6.44
N TYR A 17 -12.63 3.90 6.64
CA TYR A 17 -11.62 2.86 6.81
C TYR A 17 -11.43 2.14 5.48
N VAL A 18 -10.30 2.42 4.81
CA VAL A 18 -9.87 1.66 3.64
C VAL A 18 -8.89 0.60 4.10
N ASP A 19 -9.21 -0.67 3.88
CA ASP A 19 -8.34 -1.78 4.27
C ASP A 19 -7.11 -1.89 3.36
N ASN A 20 -7.26 -1.61 2.06
CA ASN A 20 -6.20 -1.73 1.06
C ASN A 20 -6.28 -0.63 -0.01
N VAL A 21 -5.11 -0.20 -0.49
CA VAL A 21 -4.98 0.67 -1.66
C VAL A 21 -4.10 -0.04 -2.68
N LEU A 22 -4.49 0.02 -3.95
CA LEU A 22 -3.72 -0.53 -5.07
C LEU A 22 -3.26 0.61 -5.97
N PHE A 23 -1.99 0.59 -6.32
CA PHE A 23 -1.37 1.49 -7.30
C PHE A 23 -0.99 0.68 -8.55
N THR A 24 -1.05 1.31 -9.72
CA THR A 24 -0.66 0.71 -11.01
C THR A 24 0.41 1.55 -11.70
N PRO A 25 1.59 1.71 -11.09
CA PRO A 25 2.69 2.47 -11.69
C PRO A 25 3.25 1.76 -12.93
N GLU A 26 3.70 2.52 -13.92
CA GLU A 26 4.32 2.00 -15.13
C GLU A 26 5.82 1.75 -14.93
N THR A 27 6.44 2.39 -13.93
CA THR A 27 7.87 2.32 -13.66
C THR A 27 8.20 2.06 -12.19
N ALA A 28 9.41 1.56 -11.92
CA ALA A 28 9.91 1.34 -10.57
C ALA A 28 10.05 2.65 -9.77
N ASP A 29 10.45 3.74 -10.44
CA ASP A 29 10.59 5.06 -9.81
C ASP A 29 9.23 5.61 -9.38
N GLU A 30 8.21 5.48 -10.24
CA GLU A 30 6.83 5.83 -9.90
C GLU A 30 6.30 4.98 -8.73
N ALA A 31 6.57 3.67 -8.71
CA ALA A 31 6.19 2.79 -7.60
C ALA A 31 6.82 3.21 -6.26
N LEU A 32 8.08 3.66 -6.28
CA LEU A 32 8.77 4.17 -5.09
C LEU A 32 8.21 5.52 -4.64
N GLU A 33 7.85 6.37 -5.59
CA GLU A 33 7.20 7.64 -5.31
C GLU A 33 5.81 7.43 -4.69
N ASP A 34 5.02 6.50 -5.23
CA ASP A 34 3.73 6.08 -4.68
C ASP A 34 3.86 5.56 -3.25
N TYR A 35 4.86 4.71 -2.97
CA TYR A 35 5.16 4.26 -1.60
C TYR A 35 5.40 5.44 -0.64
N ARG A 36 6.29 6.37 -1.00
CA ARG A 36 6.66 7.51 -0.15
C ARG A 36 5.49 8.47 0.06
N ASN A 37 4.79 8.80 -1.02
CA ASN A 37 3.69 9.76 -1.01
C ASN A 37 2.48 9.20 -0.28
N SER A 38 2.12 7.93 -0.51
CA SER A 38 1.03 7.27 0.20
C SER A 38 1.31 7.15 1.70
N LYS A 39 2.52 6.74 2.11
CA LYS A 39 2.88 6.65 3.54
C LYS A 39 2.72 7.99 4.24
N ARG A 40 3.22 9.07 3.62
CA ARG A 40 3.09 10.44 4.15
C ARG A 40 1.62 10.88 4.20
N ALA A 41 0.86 10.67 3.13
CA ALA A 41 -0.54 11.09 3.05
C ALA A 41 -1.39 10.38 4.11
N PHE A 42 -1.27 9.06 4.25
CA PHE A 42 -2.05 8.30 5.22
C PHE A 42 -1.67 8.66 6.66
N ASN A 43 -0.39 8.86 6.97
CA ASN A 43 0.02 9.35 8.28
C ASN A 43 -0.60 10.71 8.61
N ASN A 44 -0.67 11.63 7.63
CA ASN A 44 -1.31 12.94 7.82
C ASN A 44 -2.82 12.85 8.03
N MET A 45 -3.47 11.81 7.50
CA MET A 45 -4.89 11.53 7.75
C MET A 45 -5.13 10.77 9.07
N HIS A 46 -4.11 10.64 9.94
CA HIS A 46 -4.15 9.79 11.13
C HIS A 46 -4.49 8.32 10.84
N MET A 47 -4.21 7.88 9.61
CA MET A 47 -4.30 6.50 9.16
C MET A 47 -2.89 5.89 9.10
N ASN A 48 -2.80 4.57 9.01
CA ASN A 48 -1.51 3.90 8.88
C ASN A 48 -1.58 2.81 7.80
N LEU A 49 -0.87 3.04 6.68
CA LEU A 49 -0.57 2.00 5.70
C LEU A 49 0.62 1.18 6.21
N ARG A 50 0.33 -0.05 6.64
CA ARG A 50 1.28 -0.88 7.39
C ARG A 50 2.11 -1.82 6.53
N GLN A 51 1.55 -2.28 5.43
CA GLN A 51 2.10 -3.39 4.65
C GLN A 51 2.11 -3.04 3.17
N TYR A 52 3.31 -3.01 2.60
CA TYR A 52 3.54 -2.74 1.18
C TYR A 52 4.04 -4.00 0.49
N VAL A 53 3.50 -4.27 -0.70
CA VAL A 53 3.92 -5.34 -1.60
C VAL A 53 3.95 -4.81 -3.02
N CYS A 54 5.01 -5.13 -3.74
CA CYS A 54 5.21 -4.77 -5.15
C CYS A 54 5.76 -6.00 -5.88
N ASN A 55 5.46 -6.11 -7.17
CA ASN A 55 5.97 -7.17 -8.04
C ASN A 55 7.44 -6.95 -8.46
N ASP A 56 7.96 -5.73 -8.34
CA ASP A 56 9.35 -5.40 -8.64
C ASP A 56 10.25 -5.61 -7.40
N SER A 57 11.25 -6.48 -7.53
CA SER A 57 12.16 -6.83 -6.45
C SER A 57 13.13 -5.70 -6.05
N LYS A 58 13.46 -4.80 -6.97
CA LYS A 58 14.29 -3.62 -6.69
C LYS A 58 13.50 -2.60 -5.88
N VAL A 59 12.23 -2.40 -6.21
CA VAL A 59 11.33 -1.56 -5.41
C VAL A 59 11.22 -2.16 -4.01
N MET A 60 10.95 -3.46 -3.91
CA MET A 60 10.83 -4.13 -2.62
C MET A 60 12.11 -4.09 -1.79
N SER A 61 13.30 -4.12 -2.39
CA SER A 61 14.57 -4.05 -1.65
C SER A 61 14.82 -2.67 -1.02
N ILE A 62 14.31 -1.61 -1.62
CA ILE A 62 14.41 -0.22 -1.13
C ILE A 62 13.40 0.06 -0.01
N ILE A 63 12.22 -0.57 -0.04
CA ILE A 63 11.21 -0.41 1.01
C ILE A 63 11.74 -1.00 2.34
N PRO A 64 11.66 -0.26 3.48
CA PRO A 64 12.10 -0.74 4.78
C PRO A 64 11.39 -2.04 5.21
N GLU A 65 12.11 -2.96 5.86
CA GLU A 65 11.57 -4.25 6.32
C GLU A 65 10.32 -4.13 7.17
N THR A 66 10.25 -3.09 8.00
CA THR A 66 9.10 -2.82 8.87
C THR A 66 7.83 -2.46 8.11
N ASP A 67 7.96 -1.97 6.88
CA ASP A 67 6.85 -1.60 6.00
C ASP A 67 6.53 -2.68 4.97
N ARG A 68 7.41 -3.69 4.79
CA ARG A 68 7.18 -4.79 3.85
C ARG A 68 6.03 -5.66 4.37
N ALA A 69 5.11 -6.00 3.47
CA ALA A 69 4.10 -7.00 3.77
C ALA A 69 4.81 -8.31 4.16
N ILE A 70 4.45 -8.86 5.31
CA ILE A 70 4.88 -10.20 5.68
C ILE A 70 4.07 -11.13 4.81
N LEU A 71 4.58 -11.45 3.62
CA LEU A 71 4.02 -12.54 2.84
C LEU A 71 4.24 -13.79 3.69
N LYS A 72 3.22 -14.20 4.44
CA LYS A 72 3.18 -15.54 5.03
C LYS A 72 2.92 -16.53 3.89
N LEU A 73 3.84 -16.63 2.94
CA LEU A 73 3.92 -17.71 1.94
C LEU A 73 3.86 -19.07 2.64
N GLN A 74 4.35 -19.14 3.88
CA GLN A 74 4.31 -20.32 4.75
C GLN A 74 2.90 -20.68 5.26
N LEU A 75 1.90 -19.80 5.16
CA LEU A 75 0.50 -20.10 5.49
C LEU A 75 -0.37 -20.40 4.26
N LEU A 76 0.14 -20.13 3.06
CA LEU A 76 -0.57 -20.55 1.85
C LEU A 76 -0.48 -22.08 1.74
N PRO A 77 -1.57 -22.76 1.32
CA PRO A 77 -1.52 -24.18 1.02
C PRO A 77 -0.36 -24.46 0.07
N LYS A 78 0.34 -25.58 0.28
CA LYS A 78 1.59 -25.92 -0.46
C LYS A 78 1.42 -25.92 -1.98
N GLU A 79 0.19 -26.04 -2.47
CA GLU A 79 -0.18 -25.95 -3.90
C GLU A 79 -0.05 -24.54 -4.51
N PHE A 80 -0.04 -23.48 -3.70
CA PHE A 80 0.12 -22.08 -4.13
C PHE A 80 1.53 -21.52 -3.87
N GLN A 81 2.39 -22.28 -3.19
CA GLN A 81 3.81 -21.98 -3.12
C GLN A 81 4.41 -22.35 -4.47
N ARG A 82 5.03 -21.39 -5.18
CA ARG A 82 5.70 -21.66 -6.46
C ARG A 82 6.63 -22.85 -6.26
N LYS A 83 6.46 -23.89 -7.08
CA LYS A 83 7.45 -24.97 -7.17
C LYS A 83 8.68 -24.35 -7.82
N ASP A 84 9.69 -24.08 -6.99
CA ASP A 84 11.02 -23.77 -7.49
C ASP A 84 11.46 -24.97 -8.33
N ASN A 85 11.80 -24.70 -9.59
CA ASN A 85 12.17 -25.66 -10.62
C ASN A 85 13.64 -26.03 -10.51
#